data_AF-X1JGQ6-F1
#
_entry.id   AF-X1JGQ6-F1
#
_cell.length_a   1.000
_cell.length_b   1.000
_cell.length_c   1.000
_cell.angle_alpha   90.00
_cell.angle_beta   90.00
_cell.angle_gamma   90.00
#
_symmetry.space_group_name_H-M   'P 1'
#
loop_
_entity.id
_entity.type
_entity.pdbx_description
1 polymer ?
#
loop_
_entity_poly.entity_id
_entity_poly.type
_entity_poly.pdbx_seq_one_letter_code
_entity_poly.pdbx_strand_id
1 'polypeptide(L)'
;FLGWLEREVGTKVEDLTGKTTIKKYHETTGDNLISILKKNKKKLHIDPSRRDFQDGLSTEFDKSLQKLIPLKRKIEMTDYLIDQIVYKLYGLTEAEIKIVEESSAK
;
A
#
# COMPACT_ATOMS: atom_id res chain seq x y z
N PHE A 1 4.51 -8.88 5.76
CA PHE A 1 3.26 -9.25 5.09
C PHE A 1 3.44 -10.29 3.99
N LEU A 2 4.00 -9.98 2.82
CA LEU A 2 4.04 -10.93 1.68
C LEU A 2 4.68 -12.29 2.00
N GLY A 3 5.84 -12.31 2.64
CA GLY A 3 6.47 -13.56 3.05
C GLY A 3 5.71 -14.33 4.14
N TRP A 4 4.87 -13.65 4.93
CA TRP A 4 3.93 -14.35 5.83
C TRP A 4 2.78 -14.94 5.02
N LEU A 5 2.20 -14.17 4.09
CA LEU A 5 1.10 -14.60 3.23
C LEU A 5 1.48 -15.84 2.41
N GLU A 6 2.67 -15.88 1.80
CA GLU A 6 3.15 -17.04 1.04
C GLU A 6 3.30 -18.30 1.88
N ARG A 7 3.74 -18.15 3.14
CA ARG A 7 3.83 -19.28 4.09
C ARG A 7 2.44 -19.76 4.51
N GLU A 8 1.53 -18.84 4.74
CA GLU A 8 0.17 -19.15 5.20
C GLU A 8 -0.64 -19.83 4.09
N VAL A 9 -0.57 -19.32 2.87
CA VAL A 9 -1.35 -19.86 1.74
C VAL A 9 -0.69 -21.06 1.06
N GLY A 10 0.59 -21.30 1.33
CA GLY A 10 1.37 -22.41 0.74
C GLY A 10 1.73 -22.21 -0.74
N THR A 11 1.55 -21.00 -1.28
CA THR A 11 1.73 -20.69 -2.70
C THR A 11 2.48 -19.37 -2.85
N LYS A 12 3.38 -19.28 -3.83
CA LYS A 12 4.08 -18.03 -4.13
C LYS A 12 3.11 -17.00 -4.71
N VAL A 13 3.28 -15.73 -4.35
CA VAL A 13 2.46 -14.63 -4.87
C VAL A 13 2.56 -14.54 -6.40
N GLU A 14 3.70 -14.93 -6.99
CA GLU A 14 3.91 -14.93 -8.43
C GLU A 14 2.95 -15.82 -9.22
N ASP A 15 2.48 -16.90 -8.59
CA ASP A 15 1.63 -17.92 -9.22
C ASP A 15 0.14 -17.58 -9.08
N LEU A 16 -0.17 -16.52 -8.32
CA LEU A 16 -1.53 -16.06 -8.05
C LEU A 16 -2.02 -15.07 -9.11
N THR A 17 -3.28 -15.25 -9.51
CA THR A 17 -4.00 -14.25 -10.30
C THR A 17 -4.17 -12.99 -9.45
N GLY A 18 -3.81 -11.81 -9.99
CA GLY A 18 -3.83 -10.55 -9.24
C GLY A 18 -2.55 -10.27 -8.45
N LYS A 19 -1.44 -10.96 -8.76
CA LYS A 19 -0.13 -10.77 -8.12
C LYS A 19 0.32 -9.32 -7.98
N THR A 20 0.03 -8.47 -8.97
CA THR A 20 0.38 -7.04 -8.92
C THR A 20 -0.33 -6.33 -7.78
N THR A 21 -1.62 -6.59 -7.59
CA THR A 21 -2.42 -6.04 -6.48
C THR A 21 -1.99 -6.61 -5.14
N ILE A 22 -1.65 -7.90 -5.09
CA ILE A 22 -1.12 -8.52 -3.86
C ILE A 22 0.23 -7.90 -3.48
N LYS A 23 1.14 -7.70 -4.43
CA LYS A 23 2.42 -7.00 -4.19
C LYS A 23 2.21 -5.56 -3.69
N LYS A 24 1.24 -4.87 -4.28
CA LYS A 24 0.77 -3.53 -3.88
C LYS A 24 -0.30 -3.59 -2.78
N TYR A 25 -0.22 -4.55 -1.86
CA TYR A 25 -1.21 -4.71 -0.79
C TYR A 25 -1.45 -3.42 0.03
N HIS A 26 -0.42 -2.59 0.17
CA HIS A 26 -0.46 -1.32 0.91
C HIS A 26 -1.20 -0.18 0.18
N GLU A 27 -1.66 -0.42 -1.06
CA GLU A 27 -2.51 0.48 -1.86
C GLU A 27 -3.97 -0.02 -1.92
N THR A 28 -4.29 -1.11 -1.23
CA THR A 28 -5.63 -1.73 -1.28
C THR A 28 -6.12 -2.09 0.13
N THR A 29 -7.30 -2.71 0.21
CA THR A 29 -7.93 -3.11 1.48
C THR A 29 -7.77 -4.61 1.74
N GLY A 30 -7.85 -4.99 3.02
CA GLY A 30 -7.87 -6.41 3.42
C GLY A 30 -8.98 -7.20 2.72
N ASP A 31 -10.18 -6.61 2.59
CA ASP A 31 -11.30 -7.23 1.90
C ASP A 31 -11.02 -7.52 0.43
N ASN A 32 -10.38 -6.57 -0.27
CA ASN A 32 -10.01 -6.77 -1.66
C ASN A 32 -8.96 -7.90 -1.79
N LEU A 33 -7.98 -7.97 -0.88
CA LEU A 33 -7.01 -9.06 -0.84
C LEU A 33 -7.69 -10.41 -0.60
N ILE A 34 -8.63 -10.49 0.35
CA ILE A 34 -9.41 -11.71 0.60
C ILE A 34 -10.20 -12.10 -0.66
N SER A 35 -10.78 -11.14 -1.37
CA SER A 35 -11.51 -11.41 -2.61
C SER A 35 -10.60 -12.00 -3.71
N ILE A 36 -9.37 -11.51 -3.82
CA ILE A 36 -8.37 -12.01 -4.77
C ILE A 36 -7.91 -13.42 -4.37
N LEU A 37 -7.69 -13.66 -3.07
CA LEU A 37 -7.33 -14.99 -2.57
C LEU A 37 -8.45 -16.01 -2.79
N LYS A 38 -9.72 -15.63 -2.58
CA LYS A 38 -10.89 -16.47 -2.88
C LYS A 38 -10.97 -16.87 -4.35
N LYS A 39 -10.62 -15.96 -5.29
CA LYS A 39 -10.53 -16.28 -6.73
C LYS A 39 -9.43 -17.32 -7.02
N ASN A 40 -8.39 -17.36 -6.20
CA ASN A 40 -7.28 -18.29 -6.32
C ASN A 40 -7.44 -19.57 -5.47
N LYS A 41 -8.58 -19.81 -4.82
CA LYS A 41 -8.78 -20.91 -3.85
C LYS A 41 -8.30 -22.29 -4.30
N LYS A 42 -8.35 -22.60 -5.60
CA LYS A 42 -7.89 -23.89 -6.16
C LYS A 42 -6.37 -24.08 -6.13
N LYS A 43 -5.62 -22.98 -6.02
CA LYS A 43 -4.15 -22.96 -5.98
C LYS A 43 -3.62 -22.91 -4.55
N LEU A 44 -4.45 -22.54 -3.58
CA LEU A 44 -4.06 -22.36 -2.19
C LEU A 44 -4.18 -23.67 -1.42
N HIS A 45 -3.32 -23.86 -0.42
CA HIS A 45 -3.36 -25.02 0.47
C HIS A 45 -4.38 -24.85 1.61
N ILE A 46 -4.87 -23.64 1.80
CA ILE A 46 -5.85 -23.26 2.82
C ILE A 46 -7.11 -22.71 2.18
N ASP A 47 -8.21 -22.71 2.93
CA ASP A 47 -9.43 -22.01 2.51
C ASP A 47 -9.40 -20.54 2.97
N PRO A 48 -9.32 -19.56 2.04
CA PRO A 48 -9.31 -18.13 2.36
C PRO A 48 -10.64 -17.61 2.92
N SER A 49 -11.68 -18.44 2.93
CA SER A 49 -12.98 -18.13 3.54
C SER A 49 -13.00 -18.41 5.04
N ARG A 50 -12.02 -19.14 5.57
CA ARG A 50 -11.96 -19.44 7.00
C ARG A 50 -11.73 -18.17 7.82
N ARG A 51 -12.42 -18.09 8.94
CA ARG A 51 -12.39 -16.93 9.83
C ARG A 51 -11.03 -16.75 10.50
N ASP A 52 -10.41 -17.84 10.95
CA ASP A 52 -9.07 -17.82 11.54
C ASP A 52 -8.02 -17.23 10.58
N PHE A 53 -8.08 -17.60 9.31
CA PHE A 53 -7.23 -17.03 8.28
C PHE A 53 -7.52 -15.55 8.04
N GLN A 54 -8.78 -15.15 7.95
CA GLN A 54 -9.15 -13.74 7.73
C GLN A 54 -8.73 -12.85 8.90
N ASP A 55 -8.90 -13.32 10.13
CA ASP A 55 -8.47 -12.61 11.34
C ASP A 55 -6.93 -12.48 11.39
N GLY A 56 -6.22 -13.57 11.06
CA GLY A 56 -4.76 -13.56 10.94
C GLY A 56 -4.26 -12.62 9.84
N LEU A 57 -4.93 -12.63 8.68
CA LEU A 57 -4.64 -11.75 7.56
C LEU A 57 -4.85 -10.29 7.93
N SER A 58 -5.97 -9.94 8.58
CA SER A 58 -6.22 -8.57 9.03
C SER A 58 -5.15 -8.11 10.01
N THR A 59 -4.80 -8.96 10.98
CA THR A 59 -3.79 -8.64 12.00
C THR A 59 -2.42 -8.37 11.38
N GLU A 60 -1.94 -9.26 10.52
CA GLU A 60 -0.63 -9.09 9.86
C GLU A 60 -0.64 -7.99 8.80
N PHE A 61 -1.78 -7.75 8.15
CA PHE A 61 -1.99 -6.63 7.25
C PHE A 61 -1.88 -5.29 7.99
N ASP A 62 -2.64 -5.11 9.06
CA ASP A 62 -2.66 -3.89 9.87
C ASP A 62 -1.29 -3.62 10.49
N LYS A 63 -0.67 -4.65 11.08
CA LYS A 63 0.69 -4.56 11.63
C LYS A 63 1.72 -4.14 10.59
N SER A 64 1.56 -4.57 9.34
CA SER A 64 2.44 -4.16 8.25
C SER A 64 2.17 -2.71 7.82
N LEU A 65 0.90 -2.31 7.72
CA LEU A 65 0.51 -0.93 7.41
C LEU A 65 1.00 0.05 8.48
N GLN A 66 0.90 -0.30 9.76
CA GLN A 66 1.40 0.54 10.86
C GLN A 66 2.90 0.85 10.75
N LYS A 67 3.68 -0.01 10.08
CA LYS A 67 5.10 0.25 9.77
C LYS A 67 5.28 1.12 8.53
N LEU A 68 4.40 0.99 7.55
CA LEU A 68 4.48 1.71 6.27
C LEU A 68 3.94 3.15 6.34
N ILE A 69 2.83 3.36 7.06
CA ILE A 69 2.20 4.69 7.22
C ILE A 69 3.19 5.77 7.67
N PRO A 70 3.99 5.57 8.75
CA PRO A 70 4.91 6.62 9.19
C PRO A 70 6.03 6.88 8.17
N LEU A 71 6.45 5.87 7.40
CA LEU A 71 7.45 6.04 6.34
C LEU A 71 6.88 6.85 5.17
N LYS A 72 5.65 6.54 4.74
CA LYS A 72 4.94 7.32 3.70
C LYS A 72 4.81 8.79 4.11
N ARG A 73 4.38 9.06 5.34
CA ARG A 73 4.30 10.43 5.88
C ARG A 73 5.64 11.16 5.87
N LYS A 74 6.74 10.46 6.18
CA LYS A 74 8.08 11.06 6.11
C LYS A 74 8.49 11.42 4.68
N ILE A 75 8.13 10.59 3.71
CA ILE A 75 8.37 10.86 2.29
C ILE A 75 7.57 12.09 1.86
N GLU A 76 6.25 12.12 2.12
CA GLU A 76 5.37 13.25 1.82
C GLU A 76 5.89 14.56 2.46
N MET A 77 6.35 14.50 3.71
CA MET A 77 6.93 15.67 4.38
C MET A 77 8.27 16.10 3.76
N THR A 78 9.06 15.15 3.26
CA THR A 78 10.32 15.46 2.58
C THR A 78 10.05 16.11 1.22
N ASP A 79 9.08 15.61 0.46
CA ASP A 79 8.66 16.18 -0.82
C ASP A 79 8.16 17.62 -0.63
N TYR A 80 7.32 17.85 0.38
CA TYR A 80 6.90 19.21 0.75
C TYR A 80 8.09 20.13 1.09
N LEU A 81 9.08 19.64 1.84
CA LEU A 81 10.27 20.43 2.15
C LEU A 81 11.12 20.72 0.90
N ILE A 82 11.19 19.79 -0.05
CA ILE A 82 11.84 20.00 -1.34
C ILE A 82 11.15 21.13 -2.10
N ASP A 83 9.82 21.11 -2.19
CA ASP A 83 9.05 22.16 -2.87
C ASP A 83 9.31 23.53 -2.23
N GLN A 84 9.30 23.62 -0.90
CA GLN A 84 9.61 24.86 -0.19
C GLN A 84 11.04 25.36 -0.45
N ILE A 85 12.01 24.46 -0.58
CA ILE A 85 13.39 24.83 -0.94
C ILE A 85 13.44 25.32 -2.39
N VAL A 86 12.77 24.64 -3.32
CA VAL A 86 12.69 25.01 -4.74
C VAL A 86 12.07 26.41 -4.87
N TYR A 87 10.95 26.67 -4.21
CA TYR A 87 10.30 27.99 -4.22
C TYR A 87 11.23 29.09 -3.71
N LYS A 88 11.97 28.84 -2.64
CA LYS A 88 12.98 29.79 -2.12
C LYS A 88 14.14 30.00 -3.08
N LEU A 89 14.63 28.95 -3.73
CA LEU A 89 15.74 29.03 -4.68
C LEU A 89 15.37 29.88 -5.90
N TYR A 90 14.13 29.78 -6.38
CA TYR A 90 13.63 30.56 -7.50
C TYR A 90 13.00 31.91 -7.08
N GLY A 91 12.94 32.21 -5.78
CA GLY A 91 12.42 33.47 -5.26
C GLY A 91 10.92 33.67 -5.52
N LEU A 92 10.15 32.59 -5.58
CA LEU A 92 8.71 32.68 -5.83
C LEU A 92 7.99 33.44 -4.72
N THR A 93 7.03 34.26 -5.13
CA THR A 93 6.07 34.91 -4.23
C THR A 93 4.96 33.95 -3.82
N GLU A 94 4.23 34.28 -2.75
CA GLU A 94 3.08 33.48 -2.28
C GLU A 94 2.02 33.27 -3.38
N ALA A 95 1.84 34.27 -4.26
CA ALA A 95 0.91 34.18 -5.38
C ALA A 95 1.37 33.14 -6.41
N GLU A 96 2.66 33.09 -6.73
CA GLU A 96 3.24 32.13 -7.67
C GLU A 96 3.25 30.72 -7.08
N ILE A 97 3.58 30.58 -5.80
CA ILE A 97 3.50 29.29 -5.09
C ILE A 97 2.07 28.74 -5.15
N LYS A 98 1.08 29.58 -4.85
CA LYS A 98 -0.32 29.17 -4.87
C LYS A 98 -0.77 28.65 -6.24
N ILE A 99 -0.32 29.30 -7.32
CA ILE A 99 -0.59 28.86 -8.70
C ILE A 99 0.03 27.48 -8.95
N VAL A 100 1.27 27.26 -8.50
CA VAL A 100 1.96 25.96 -8.66
C VAL A 100 1.25 24.85 -7.88
N GLU A 101 0.89 25.09 -6.62
CA GLU A 101 0.15 24.13 -5.78
C GLU A 101 -1.24 23.80 -6.37
N GLU A 102 -1.98 24.80 -6.85
CA GLU A 102 -3.28 24.60 -7.51
C GLU A 102 -3.16 23.83 -8.82
N SER A 103 -2.06 23.98 -9.55
CA SER A 103 -1.78 23.22 -10.78
C SER A 103 -1.38 21.77 -10.50
N SER A 104 -0.74 21.52 -9.36
CA SER A 104 -0.23 20.20 -8.94
C SER A 104 -1.29 19.34 -8.24
N ALA A 105 -2.37 19.96 -7.74
CA ALA A 105 -3.46 19.28 -7.02
C ALA A 105 -4.54 18.62 -7.91
N LYS A 106 -4.31 18.52 -9.22
CA LYS A 106 -5.22 17.91 -10.23
C LYS A 106 -4.77 16.51 -10.63
#